data_AF-A0A2V8V9Y0-F1
#
_entry.id   AF-A0A2V8V9Y0-F1
#
_cell.length_a   1.000
_cell.length_b   1.000
_cell.length_c   1.000
_cell.angle_alpha   90.00
_cell.angle_beta   90.00
_cell.angle_gamma   90.00
#
_symmetry.space_group_name_H-M   'P 1'
#
loop_
_entity.id
_entity.type
_entity.pdbx_description
1 polymer ?
#
loop_
_entity_poly.entity_id
_entity_poly.type
_entity_poly.pdbx_seq_one_letter_code
_entity_poly.pdbx_strand_id
1 'polypeptide(L)'
;MFPQNAQNVQFDKETRLLSYTLPAIKAPVQAGEPEVDVSMRYKKRLMAAVYKVYGDSEAQGGAYWVAKTIFKNTGKTPVYGLKINYRLGEFTDMSIADPYSVVPPGGIVVDRYYPVIESRVCQLKTQTPMQLYVKYEYKDAAGKSYSGEMAKRPEMLGINQFEFSNLNDEDRSDSLVRLF
;
A
#
# COMPACT_ATOMS: atom_id res chain seq x y z
N MET A 1 19.20 -5.99 -2.36
CA MET A 1 19.39 -6.18 -3.82
C MET A 1 18.86 -4.92 -4.49
N PHE A 2 19.65 -4.24 -5.33
CA PHE A 2 19.25 -2.96 -5.96
C PHE A 2 18.57 -3.21 -7.32
N PRO A 3 17.70 -2.30 -7.78
CA PRO A 3 17.18 -2.36 -9.15
C PRO A 3 18.33 -2.27 -10.17
N GLN A 4 18.16 -2.96 -11.31
CA GLN A 4 19.17 -2.95 -12.38
C GLN A 4 19.49 -1.50 -12.80
N ASN A 5 20.79 -1.22 -12.95
CA ASN A 5 21.35 0.08 -13.31
C ASN A 5 21.23 1.18 -12.23
N ALA A 6 20.94 0.86 -10.96
CA ALA A 6 21.05 1.85 -9.89
C ALA A 6 22.46 2.47 -9.82
N GLN A 7 22.53 3.80 -9.77
CA GLN A 7 23.74 4.61 -9.64
C GLN A 7 23.69 5.40 -8.33
N ASN A 8 24.82 5.94 -7.87
CA ASN A 8 24.91 6.79 -6.68
C ASN A 8 24.22 6.21 -5.44
N VAL A 9 24.39 4.91 -5.20
CA VAL A 9 23.85 4.26 -4.00
C VAL A 9 24.56 4.80 -2.76
N GLN A 10 23.80 5.41 -1.87
CA GLN A 10 24.27 5.97 -0.61
C GLN A 10 23.40 5.44 0.53
N PHE A 11 24.04 5.03 1.61
CA PHE A 11 23.36 4.64 2.84
C PHE A 11 23.69 5.65 3.93
N ASP A 12 22.68 6.37 4.38
CA ASP A 12 22.79 7.27 5.52
C ASP A 12 22.57 6.47 6.81
N LYS A 13 23.58 6.48 7.69
CA LYS A 13 23.56 5.72 8.95
C LYS A 13 22.67 6.34 10.01
N GLU A 14 22.44 7.66 9.97
CA GLU A 14 21.63 8.36 10.96
C GLU A 14 20.15 8.23 10.64
N THR A 15 19.77 8.50 9.39
CA THR A 15 18.37 8.38 8.94
C THR A 15 17.98 6.95 8.56
N ARG A 16 18.96 6.03 8.47
CA ARG A 16 18.79 4.66 7.97
C ARG A 16 18.18 4.61 6.57
N LEU A 17 18.29 5.70 5.81
CA LEU A 17 17.76 5.81 4.45
C LEU A 17 18.80 5.35 3.44
N LEU A 18 18.31 4.61 2.44
CA LEU A 18 19.08 4.15 1.31
C LEU A 18 18.65 4.95 0.08
N SER A 19 19.52 5.83 -0.41
CA SER A 19 19.27 6.67 -1.59
C SER A 19 20.01 6.11 -2.80
N TYR A 20 19.39 6.18 -3.97
CA TYR A 20 20.04 5.83 -5.24
C TYR A 20 19.43 6.66 -6.36
N THR A 21 20.21 6.89 -7.41
CA THR A 21 19.74 7.51 -8.65
C THR A 21 19.54 6.43 -9.70
N LEU A 22 18.39 6.41 -10.35
CA LEU A 22 18.24 5.63 -11.58
C LEU A 22 18.73 6.49 -12.75
N PRO A 23 19.54 5.94 -13.68
CA PRO A 23 19.86 6.67 -14.90
C PRO A 23 18.57 7.07 -15.57
N ALA A 24 18.48 8.33 -15.97
CA ALA A 24 17.36 8.82 -16.76
C ALA A 24 17.07 7.81 -17.88
N ILE A 25 15.81 7.42 -18.04
CA ILE A 25 15.38 6.44 -19.03
C ILE A 25 15.84 6.95 -20.40
N LYS A 26 16.99 6.45 -20.90
CA LYS A 26 17.56 6.79 -22.21
C LYS A 26 16.97 5.93 -23.33
N ALA A 27 16.13 4.95 -23.00
CA ALA A 27 15.36 4.27 -24.02
C ALA A 27 14.40 5.29 -24.65
N PRO A 28 14.24 5.33 -25.99
CA PRO A 28 13.16 6.08 -26.58
C PRO A 28 11.90 5.61 -25.86
N VAL A 29 11.15 6.55 -25.27
CA VAL A 29 9.86 6.28 -24.65
C VAL A 29 9.06 5.52 -25.70
N GLN A 30 8.97 4.19 -25.56
CA GLN A 30 8.15 3.41 -26.46
C GLN A 30 6.73 3.88 -26.15
N ALA A 31 6.11 4.55 -27.12
CA ALA A 31 4.72 4.95 -26.99
C ALA A 31 3.90 3.67 -26.91
N GLY A 32 3.32 3.39 -25.76
CA GLY A 32 2.61 2.14 -25.49
C GLY A 32 1.89 2.17 -24.16
N GLU A 33 0.75 1.51 -24.12
CA GLU A 33 -0.06 1.34 -22.91
C GLU A 33 0.78 0.66 -21.82
N PRO A 34 0.86 1.22 -20.60
CA PRO A 34 1.56 0.57 -19.51
C PRO A 34 0.88 -0.74 -19.11
N GLU A 35 1.65 -1.80 -18.97
CA GLU A 35 1.16 -3.06 -18.41
C GLU A 35 1.44 -3.09 -16.90
N VAL A 36 0.40 -3.32 -16.10
CA VAL A 36 0.48 -3.26 -14.65
C VAL A 36 -0.17 -4.49 -14.02
N ASP A 37 0.46 -4.98 -12.96
CA ASP A 37 -0.10 -6.00 -12.07
C ASP A 37 -0.36 -5.35 -10.71
N VAL A 38 -1.61 -5.41 -10.26
CA VAL A 38 -2.04 -4.76 -9.02
C VAL A 38 -2.67 -5.81 -8.12
N SER A 39 -2.14 -5.92 -6.91
CA SER A 39 -2.65 -6.83 -5.89
C SER A 39 -2.82 -6.13 -4.56
N MET A 40 -3.72 -6.67 -3.73
CA MET A 40 -4.00 -6.12 -2.40
C MET A 40 -3.88 -7.20 -1.34
N ARG A 41 -3.19 -6.88 -0.24
CA ARG A 41 -3.30 -7.63 1.02
C ARG A 41 -4.00 -6.78 2.06
N TYR A 42 -4.72 -7.41 2.97
CA TYR A 42 -5.48 -6.73 4.01
C TYR A 42 -5.58 -7.60 5.26
N LYS A 43 -5.72 -6.97 6.42
CA LYS A 43 -6.01 -7.70 7.67
C LYS A 43 -7.47 -8.17 7.63
N LYS A 44 -7.69 -9.48 7.77
CA LYS A 44 -9.04 -10.07 7.68
C LYS A 44 -9.96 -9.60 8.80
N ARG A 45 -9.38 -9.37 9.98
CA ARG A 45 -10.08 -8.92 11.19
C ARG A 45 -9.40 -7.69 11.75
N LEU A 46 -10.22 -6.73 12.17
CA LEU A 46 -9.82 -5.49 12.80
C LEU A 46 -10.51 -5.41 14.16
N MET A 47 -9.81 -4.90 15.16
CA MET A 47 -10.35 -4.76 16.51
C MET A 47 -10.87 -3.34 16.74
N ALA A 48 -12.17 -3.21 17.02
CA ALA A 48 -12.77 -1.92 17.36
C ALA A 48 -12.16 -1.31 18.62
N ALA A 49 -11.74 -2.12 19.60
CA ALA A 49 -11.16 -1.64 20.86
C ALA A 49 -9.86 -0.84 20.70
N VAL A 50 -9.10 -1.09 19.63
CA VAL A 50 -7.82 -0.42 19.35
C VAL A 50 -7.88 0.39 18.05
N TYR A 51 -9.07 0.84 17.65
CA TYR A 51 -9.30 1.46 16.34
C TYR A 51 -8.34 2.63 16.04
N LYS A 52 -7.98 3.42 17.06
CA LYS A 52 -7.07 4.57 16.93
C LYS A 52 -5.67 4.16 16.46
N VAL A 53 -5.20 2.98 16.86
CA VAL A 53 -3.85 2.51 16.54
C VAL A 53 -3.68 2.25 15.04
N TYR A 54 -4.76 1.92 14.31
CA TYR A 54 -4.70 1.75 12.85
C TYR A 54 -4.40 3.04 12.09
N GLY A 55 -4.61 4.21 12.71
CA GLY A 55 -4.25 5.52 12.13
C GLY A 55 -2.83 5.95 12.43
N ASP A 56 -2.10 5.22 13.28
CA ASP A 56 -0.72 5.52 13.66
C ASP A 56 0.24 4.65 12.82
N SER A 57 0.92 5.28 11.87
CA SER A 57 1.87 4.62 10.97
C SER A 57 3.21 4.28 11.64
N GLU A 58 3.49 4.84 12.82
CA GLU A 58 4.72 4.63 13.59
C GLU A 58 4.54 3.55 14.67
N ALA A 59 3.30 3.34 15.12
CA ALA A 59 2.97 2.34 16.13
C ALA A 59 3.51 0.94 15.78
N GLN A 60 4.31 0.38 16.70
CA GLN A 60 4.93 -0.95 16.56
C GLN A 60 5.67 -1.13 15.22
N GLY A 61 6.41 -0.11 14.78
CA GLY A 61 7.16 -0.15 13.53
C GLY A 61 6.26 -0.19 12.28
N GLY A 62 5.04 0.33 12.38
CA GLY A 62 4.06 0.37 11.29
C GLY A 62 3.31 -0.94 11.08
N ALA A 63 3.26 -1.84 12.07
CA ALA A 63 2.58 -3.14 11.96
C ALA A 63 1.04 -3.06 11.81
N TYR A 64 0.45 -1.90 12.11
CA TYR A 64 -1.00 -1.67 12.15
C TYR A 64 -1.60 -1.12 10.85
N TRP A 65 -1.00 -1.42 9.69
CA TRP A 65 -1.65 -1.14 8.41
C TRP A 65 -2.95 -1.96 8.26
N VAL A 66 -4.01 -1.39 7.72
CA VAL A 66 -5.27 -2.13 7.45
C VAL A 66 -5.21 -2.86 6.12
N ALA A 67 -4.65 -2.20 5.11
CA ALA A 67 -4.46 -2.73 3.77
C ALA A 67 -3.10 -2.32 3.20
N LYS A 68 -2.57 -3.12 2.28
CA LYS A 68 -1.42 -2.78 1.44
C LYS A 68 -1.72 -3.06 -0.02
N THR A 69 -1.51 -2.08 -0.88
CA THR A 69 -1.60 -2.24 -2.34
C THR A 69 -0.20 -2.39 -2.90
N ILE A 70 0.01 -3.46 -3.66
CA ILE A 70 1.26 -3.74 -4.36
C ILE A 70 0.97 -3.48 -5.83
N PHE A 71 1.50 -2.38 -6.34
CA PHE A 71 1.41 -1.97 -7.73
C PHE A 71 2.74 -2.26 -8.41
N LYS A 72 2.73 -3.13 -9.42
CA LYS A 72 3.93 -3.50 -10.18
C LYS A 72 3.75 -3.08 -11.63
N ASN A 73 4.70 -2.30 -12.13
CA ASN A 73 4.81 -2.03 -13.56
C ASN A 73 5.51 -3.23 -14.22
N THR A 74 4.76 -4.08 -14.91
CA THR A 74 5.29 -5.26 -15.62
C THR A 74 5.63 -4.96 -17.07
N GLY A 75 5.20 -3.80 -17.59
CA GLY A 75 5.43 -3.38 -18.96
C GLY A 75 6.82 -2.80 -19.20
N LYS A 76 7.00 -2.27 -20.42
CA LYS A 76 8.25 -1.65 -20.89
C LYS A 76 8.24 -0.12 -20.83
N THR A 77 7.11 0.48 -20.46
CA THR A 77 6.91 1.93 -20.44
C THR A 77 6.71 2.41 -18.99
N PRO A 78 7.21 3.60 -18.62
CA PRO A 78 7.01 4.15 -17.28
C PRO A 78 5.56 4.56 -17.06
N VAL A 79 5.11 4.40 -15.81
CA VAL A 79 3.82 4.89 -15.31
C VAL A 79 4.04 6.21 -14.57
N TYR A 80 3.14 7.18 -14.74
CA TYR A 80 3.26 8.50 -14.13
C TYR A 80 2.06 8.84 -13.26
N GLY A 81 2.31 9.64 -12.21
CA GLY A 81 1.27 10.21 -11.36
C GLY A 81 0.34 9.18 -10.74
N LEU A 82 0.89 8.03 -10.32
CA LEU A 82 0.13 6.98 -9.67
C LEU A 82 -0.42 7.50 -8.35
N LYS A 83 -1.73 7.38 -8.15
CA LYS A 83 -2.41 7.65 -6.88
C LYS A 83 -3.19 6.44 -6.47
N ILE A 84 -3.22 6.17 -5.17
CA ILE A 84 -3.95 5.05 -4.58
C ILE A 84 -4.78 5.60 -3.43
N ASN A 85 -6.09 5.47 -3.53
CA ASN A 85 -7.05 5.91 -2.53
C ASN A 85 -7.75 4.70 -1.91
N TYR A 86 -8.06 4.82 -0.63
CA TYR A 86 -8.65 3.77 0.18
C TYR A 86 -9.89 4.27 0.90
N ARG A 87 -10.83 3.37 1.17
CA ARG A 87 -11.94 3.60 2.09
C ARG A 87 -12.31 2.30 2.80
N LEU A 88 -12.54 2.37 4.12
CA LEU A 88 -12.97 1.26 4.96
C LEU A 88 -14.41 1.50 5.46
N GLY A 89 -15.37 1.00 4.70
CA GLY A 89 -16.79 1.07 5.02
C GLY A 89 -17.28 2.50 5.18
N GLU A 90 -18.22 2.69 6.09
CA GLU A 90 -18.81 3.98 6.46
C GLU A 90 -18.09 4.70 7.61
N PHE A 91 -17.02 4.10 8.14
CA PHE A 91 -16.31 4.59 9.33
C PHE A 91 -15.03 5.35 8.99
N THR A 92 -14.78 5.59 7.71
CA THR A 92 -13.64 6.36 7.21
C THR A 92 -14.07 7.12 5.97
N ASP A 93 -13.56 8.33 5.79
CA ASP A 93 -13.59 9.00 4.50
C ASP A 93 -12.65 8.34 3.49
N MET A 94 -12.79 8.74 2.22
CA MET A 94 -11.83 8.39 1.19
C MET A 94 -10.46 8.99 1.55
N SER A 95 -9.41 8.17 1.55
CA SER A 95 -8.07 8.63 1.89
C SER A 95 -7.58 9.67 0.88
N ILE A 96 -6.77 10.60 1.35
CA ILE A 96 -6.00 11.50 0.49
C ILE A 96 -4.80 10.70 -0.02
N ALA A 97 -4.58 10.70 -1.34
CA ALA A 97 -3.48 9.99 -1.97
C ALA A 97 -2.30 10.93 -2.19
N ASP A 98 -1.13 10.55 -1.69
CA ASP A 98 0.13 11.16 -2.08
C ASP A 98 0.57 10.55 -3.42
N PRO A 99 0.74 11.37 -4.48
CA PRO A 99 1.02 10.84 -5.80
C PRO A 99 2.47 10.35 -5.91
N TYR A 100 2.65 9.13 -6.43
CA TYR A 100 3.93 8.63 -6.88
C TYR A 100 4.22 9.17 -8.28
N SER A 101 5.22 10.04 -8.40
CA SER A 101 5.47 10.79 -9.63
C SER A 101 5.78 9.88 -10.82
N VAL A 102 6.58 8.84 -10.63
CA VAL A 102 6.96 7.88 -11.67
C VAL A 102 7.18 6.49 -11.09
N VAL A 103 6.69 5.47 -11.80
CA VAL A 103 7.00 4.05 -11.56
C VAL A 103 7.65 3.50 -12.83
N PRO A 104 8.98 3.29 -12.83
CA PRO A 104 9.69 2.83 -14.02
C PRO A 104 9.29 1.40 -14.39
N PRO A 105 9.60 0.93 -15.61
CA PRO A 105 9.47 -0.48 -15.99
C PRO A 105 10.11 -1.41 -14.97
N GLY A 106 9.39 -2.44 -14.54
CA GLY A 106 9.81 -3.36 -13.47
C GLY A 106 9.71 -2.79 -12.04
N GLY A 107 9.35 -1.51 -11.89
CA GLY A 107 9.18 -0.84 -10.61
C GLY A 107 7.99 -1.38 -9.81
N ILE A 108 8.13 -1.35 -8.48
CA ILE A 108 7.10 -1.80 -7.54
C ILE A 108 6.85 -0.69 -6.52
N VAL A 109 5.58 -0.34 -6.34
CA VAL A 109 5.10 0.53 -5.27
C VAL A 109 4.33 -0.33 -4.26
N VAL A 110 4.67 -0.18 -2.98
CA VAL A 110 3.95 -0.82 -1.88
C VAL A 110 3.36 0.28 -1.01
N ASP A 111 2.08 0.56 -1.24
CA ASP A 111 1.34 1.59 -0.51
C ASP A 111 0.59 0.97 0.67
N ARG A 112 0.68 1.59 1.84
CA ARG A 112 0.14 1.09 3.11
C ARG A 112 -0.92 2.04 3.62
N TYR A 113 -2.09 1.48 3.92
CA TYR A 113 -3.24 2.24 4.41
C TYR A 113 -3.33 2.21 5.94
N TYR A 114 -3.21 3.40 6.54
CA TYR A 114 -3.36 3.66 7.97
C TYR A 114 -4.59 4.58 8.21
N PRO A 115 -5.82 4.03 8.26
CA PRO A 115 -7.02 4.85 8.36
C PRO A 115 -7.17 5.54 9.71
N VAL A 116 -7.62 6.81 9.67
CA VAL A 116 -8.30 7.43 10.81
C VAL A 116 -9.73 6.89 10.84
N ILE A 117 -9.98 5.91 11.71
CA ILE A 117 -11.28 5.27 11.87
C ILE A 117 -12.12 6.08 12.87
N GLU A 118 -13.39 6.34 12.54
CA GLU A 118 -14.31 7.02 13.44
C GLU A 118 -14.64 6.21 14.70
N SER A 119 -14.79 6.90 15.83
CA SER A 119 -15.11 6.29 17.12
C SER A 119 -16.41 5.48 17.18
N ARG A 120 -17.31 5.65 16.21
CA ARG A 120 -18.57 4.91 16.09
C ARG A 120 -18.36 3.40 15.99
N VAL A 121 -17.21 2.92 15.54
CA VAL A 121 -16.88 1.47 15.54
C VAL A 121 -16.95 0.85 16.95
N CYS A 122 -16.77 1.63 18.01
CA CYS A 122 -16.89 1.14 19.40
C CYS A 122 -18.33 0.76 19.79
N GLN A 123 -19.34 1.15 18.98
CA GLN A 123 -20.73 0.78 19.21
C GLN A 123 -21.03 -0.65 18.74
N LEU A 124 -20.19 -1.22 17.87
CA LEU A 124 -20.34 -2.59 17.36
C LEU A 124 -20.19 -3.58 18.52
N LYS A 125 -21.24 -4.38 18.77
CA LYS A 125 -21.24 -5.42 19.82
C LYS A 125 -20.88 -6.80 19.28
N THR A 126 -21.03 -6.98 17.97
CA THR A 126 -20.76 -8.22 17.25
C THR A 126 -19.84 -7.94 16.07
N GLN A 127 -19.22 -9.00 15.58
CA GLN A 127 -18.44 -8.97 14.35
C GLN A 127 -19.29 -8.48 13.18
N THR A 128 -18.80 -7.44 12.51
CA THR A 128 -19.51 -6.73 11.44
C THR A 128 -18.64 -6.69 10.19
N PRO A 129 -19.11 -7.22 9.04
CA PRO A 129 -18.39 -7.11 7.77
C PRO A 129 -18.23 -5.64 7.35
N MET A 130 -17.04 -5.28 6.89
CA MET A 130 -16.67 -3.94 6.45
C MET A 130 -16.29 -3.97 4.98
N GLN A 131 -16.69 -2.95 4.21
CA GLN A 131 -16.28 -2.87 2.81
C GLN A 131 -14.95 -2.12 2.68
N LEU A 132 -13.85 -2.83 2.44
CA LEU A 132 -12.59 -2.22 2.05
C LEU A 132 -12.61 -1.98 0.54
N TYR A 133 -12.44 -0.73 0.13
CA TYR A 133 -12.43 -0.31 -1.26
C TYR A 133 -11.11 0.40 -1.56
N VAL A 134 -10.51 0.08 -2.69
CA VAL A 134 -9.29 0.69 -3.20
C VAL A 134 -9.51 1.12 -4.63
N LYS A 135 -9.16 2.37 -4.92
CA LYS A 135 -9.13 2.92 -6.27
C LYS A 135 -7.72 3.37 -6.57
N TYR A 136 -7.21 3.06 -7.75
CA TYR A 136 -5.95 3.58 -8.23
C TYR A 136 -6.14 4.26 -9.58
N GLU A 137 -5.40 5.33 -9.80
CA GLU A 137 -5.34 6.06 -11.06
C GLU A 137 -3.89 6.33 -11.44
N TYR A 138 -3.58 6.28 -12.73
CA TYR A 138 -2.25 6.57 -13.23
C TYR A 138 -2.31 7.03 -14.69
N LYS A 139 -1.17 7.50 -15.21
CA LYS A 139 -1.05 7.98 -16.59
C LYS A 139 0.10 7.29 -17.32
N ASP A 140 -0.03 7.18 -18.63
CA ASP A 140 1.09 6.84 -19.51
C ASP A 140 1.96 8.08 -19.83
N ALA A 141 3.00 7.87 -20.64
CA ALA A 141 3.89 8.96 -21.07
C ALA A 141 3.21 9.99 -22.00
N ALA A 142 2.11 9.62 -22.66
CA ALA A 142 1.31 10.51 -23.51
C ALA A 142 0.26 11.30 -22.70
N GLY A 143 0.14 11.04 -21.40
CA GLY A 143 -0.80 11.70 -20.51
C GLY A 143 -2.20 11.07 -20.49
N LYS A 144 -2.42 9.93 -21.17
CA LYS A 144 -3.68 9.19 -21.11
C LYS A 144 -3.85 8.57 -19.73
N SER A 145 -5.02 8.77 -19.13
CA SER A 145 -5.33 8.25 -17.80
C SER A 145 -5.91 6.84 -17.84
N TYR A 146 -5.53 6.06 -16.83
CA TYR A 146 -5.99 4.71 -16.55
C TYR A 146 -6.45 4.63 -15.10
N SER A 147 -7.41 3.76 -14.82
CA SER A 147 -7.86 3.52 -13.45
C SER A 147 -8.33 2.09 -13.26
N GLY A 148 -8.32 1.65 -12.00
CA GLY A 148 -8.89 0.38 -11.60
C GLY A 148 -9.32 0.40 -10.15
N GLU A 149 -10.09 -0.61 -9.78
CA GLU A 149 -10.74 -0.69 -8.48
C GLU A 149 -10.65 -2.11 -7.92
N MET A 150 -10.49 -2.22 -6.61
CA MET A 150 -10.47 -3.49 -5.89
C MET A 150 -11.33 -3.36 -4.63
N ALA A 151 -12.01 -4.46 -4.30
CA ALA A 151 -12.89 -4.53 -3.15
C ALA A 151 -12.63 -5.81 -2.36
N LYS A 152 -12.57 -5.69 -1.03
CA LYS A 152 -12.51 -6.83 -0.09
C LYS A 152 -13.41 -6.57 1.10
N ARG A 153 -13.69 -7.64 1.87
CA ARG A 153 -14.56 -7.58 3.04
C ARG A 153 -13.83 -8.05 4.29
N PRO A 154 -12.99 -7.22 4.93
CA PRO A 154 -12.55 -7.49 6.29
C PRO A 154 -13.72 -7.42 7.28
N GLU A 155 -13.47 -7.87 8.50
CA GLU A 155 -14.45 -7.87 9.59
C GLU A 155 -13.96 -6.94 10.70
N MET A 156 -14.83 -6.04 11.16
CA MET A 156 -14.61 -5.32 12.41
C MET A 156 -15.18 -6.15 13.54
N LEU A 157 -14.32 -6.57 14.47
CA LEU A 157 -14.70 -7.25 15.69
C LEU A 157 -15.47 -6.30 16.60
N GLY A 158 -16.43 -6.83 17.35
CA GLY A 158 -17.15 -6.06 18.36
C GLY A 158 -16.21 -5.52 19.44
N ILE A 159 -16.62 -4.47 20.15
CA ILE A 159 -15.79 -3.78 21.15
C ILE A 159 -15.25 -4.70 22.26
N ASN A 160 -15.96 -5.80 22.55
CA ASN A 160 -15.58 -6.79 23.57
C ASN A 160 -14.93 -8.05 22.98
N GLN A 161 -14.60 -8.05 21.68
CA GLN A 161 -13.98 -9.17 20.97
C GLN A 161 -12.53 -8.83 20.63
N PHE A 162 -11.61 -9.68 21.07
CA PHE A 162 -10.18 -9.48 20.90
C PHE A 162 -9.55 -10.67 20.19
N GLU A 163 -8.60 -10.39 19.32
CA GLU A 163 -7.79 -11.40 18.65
C GLU A 163 -6.34 -11.13 18.98
N PHE A 164 -5.70 -12.11 19.62
CA PHE A 164 -4.29 -12.09 19.95
C PHE A 164 -3.56 -13.05 19.03
N SER A 165 -2.41 -12.63 18.54
CA SER A 165 -1.51 -13.50 17.77
C SER A 165 -0.20 -13.61 18.53
N ASN A 166 0.27 -14.84 18.72
CA ASN A 166 1.56 -15.16 19.35
C ASN A 166 2.70 -15.18 18.31
N LEU A 167 2.57 -14.45 17.21
CA LEU A 167 3.64 -14.34 16.21
C LEU A 167 4.70 -13.38 16.73
N ASN A 168 5.93 -13.88 16.86
CA ASN A 168 7.09 -13.12 17.31
C ASN A 168 7.43 -12.05 16.27
N ASP A 169 8.18 -10.99 16.64
CA ASP A 169 8.45 -9.87 15.72
C ASP A 169 9.16 -10.30 14.42
N GLU A 170 9.89 -11.42 14.42
CA GLU A 170 10.47 -12.04 13.21
C GLU A 170 9.41 -12.55 12.21
N ASP A 171 8.24 -12.99 12.70
CA ASP A 171 7.13 -13.50 11.88
C ASP A 171 6.14 -12.41 11.42
N ARG A 172 6.24 -11.19 11.99
CA ARG A 172 5.32 -10.07 11.70
C ARG A 172 5.61 -9.39 10.36
N SER A 173 6.82 -9.54 9.87
CA SER A 173 7.21 -9.10 8.54
C SER A 173 6.93 -10.24 7.57
N ASP A 174 5.97 -10.07 6.66
CA ASP A 174 5.95 -10.80 5.38
C ASP A 174 7.29 -10.46 4.67
N SER A 175 8.38 -11.10 5.06
CA SER A 175 9.64 -11.05 4.35
C SER A 175 9.36 -11.68 2.99
N LEU A 176 9.36 -10.86 1.95
CA LEU A 176 9.36 -11.33 0.57
C LEU A 176 10.67 -12.09 0.32
N VAL A 177 10.71 -13.37 0.71
CA VAL A 177 11.60 -14.35 0.10
C VAL A 177 10.80 -15.00 -1.01
N ARG A 178 10.89 -14.43 -2.22
CA ARG A 178 10.70 -15.25 -3.42
C ARG A 178 12.09 -15.65 -3.90
N LEU A 179 12.41 -16.92 -3.66
CA LEU A 179 13.42 -17.65 -4.41
C LEU A 179 12.94 -17.84 -5.86
N PHE A 180 13.92 -17.98 -6.74
CA PHE A 180 13.92 -18.12 -8.21
C PHE A 180 13.89 -16.82 -9.00
#